data_AF-A0A8T2WWL6-F1
#
_entry.id   AF-A0A8T2WWL6-F1
#
_cell.length_a   1.000
_cell.length_b   1.000
_cell.length_c   1.000
_cell.angle_alpha   90.00
_cell.angle_beta   90.00
_cell.angle_gamma   90.00
#
_symmetry.space_group_name_H-M   'P 1'
#
loop_
_entity.id
_entity.type
_entity.pdbx_description
1 polymer ?
#
loop_
_entity_poly.entity_id
_entity_poly.type
_entity_poly.pdbx_seq_one_letter_code
_entity_poly.pdbx_strand_id
1 'polypeptide(L)'
;MATELLCLHRPISLTHKLFRNPLPKVIQATPLTLKLRCSVSTENVSFTETETETETRRSANYEPNSWDYDYLLSSDTDESIEVYKDKAKKLEAEVRREINNEKAEFLTLLELIDNVQRLGLGYRFESDIRRALDRFVSSGGFDAWADLCNAFLQEAKWLYNKSTPTFDDYFGNAWKSSSGPLQLVFAYFAVVQNIKKEEIENLQKYHDIISRPSHIFRLCNDLASASAEIARGETANSVSCYMRTKGISEELATESVMNLIDETWKKMNKEKLGGSLFAKPFVETAINLARQSHCTYHNGDAHTSPDELTRKRVLSVITEPILPFER
;
A
#
# COMPACT_ATOMS: atom_id res chain seq x y z
N MET A 1 9.42 7.53 -10.29
CA MET A 1 8.00 7.84 -10.52
C MET A 1 7.14 6.98 -9.59
N ALA A 2 7.09 7.36 -8.32
CA ALA A 2 6.25 6.71 -7.31
C ALA A 2 5.90 7.79 -6.28
N THR A 3 4.82 8.53 -6.53
CA THR A 3 4.32 9.54 -5.57
C THR A 3 2.84 9.90 -5.75
N GLU A 4 2.05 9.08 -6.44
CA GLU A 4 0.60 9.30 -6.52
C GLU A 4 -0.14 7.99 -6.24
N LEU A 5 -0.40 7.71 -4.96
CA LEU A 5 -1.46 6.78 -4.52
C LEU A 5 -1.86 6.93 -3.04
N LEU A 6 -1.47 8.01 -2.36
CA LEU A 6 -1.81 8.23 -0.94
C LEU A 6 -3.10 9.04 -0.68
N CYS A 7 -3.98 9.17 -1.67
CA CYS A 7 -5.23 9.95 -1.50
C CYS A 7 -6.50 9.10 -1.64
N LEU A 8 -6.63 8.00 -0.89
CA LEU A 8 -7.94 7.40 -0.58
C LEU A 8 -7.95 6.79 0.83
N HIS A 9 -8.12 7.63 1.84
CA HIS A 9 -8.58 7.20 3.16
C HIS A 9 -9.85 7.95 3.55
N ARG A 10 -10.99 7.27 3.43
CA ARG A 10 -12.17 7.50 4.27
C ARG A 10 -12.67 6.15 4.79
N PRO A 11 -12.57 5.87 6.09
CA PRO A 11 -13.32 4.78 6.68
C PRO A 11 -14.77 5.23 6.93
N ILE A 12 -15.73 4.61 6.24
CA ILE A 12 -17.15 4.69 6.60
C ILE A 12 -17.37 3.70 7.75
N SER A 13 -17.55 4.20 8.96
CA SER A 13 -18.05 3.42 10.09
C SER A 13 -19.59 3.36 10.00
N LEU A 14 -20.12 2.17 9.76
CA LEU A 14 -21.56 1.88 9.88
C LEU A 14 -21.84 1.39 11.31
N THR A 15 -22.43 2.26 12.13
CA THR A 15 -23.13 1.84 13.35
C THR A 15 -24.59 2.27 13.30
N HIS A 16 -25.42 1.33 13.73
CA HIS A 16 -26.85 1.22 13.56
C HIS A 16 -27.68 2.32 14.26
N LYS A 17 -28.84 2.61 13.64
CA LYS A 17 -30.02 3.39 14.11
C LYS A 17 -29.95 4.90 13.88
N LEU A 18 -30.63 5.36 12.84
CA LEU A 18 -31.64 6.42 12.93
C LEU A 18 -32.56 6.36 11.67
N PHE A 19 -33.88 6.37 11.93
CA PHE A 19 -35.03 6.56 11.03
C PHE A 19 -35.49 5.43 10.08
N ARG A 20 -36.59 4.78 10.50
CA ARG A 20 -37.64 4.27 9.60
C ARG A 20 -38.26 5.45 8.84
N ASN A 21 -38.32 5.37 7.51
CA ASN A 21 -39.36 5.97 6.67
C ASN A 21 -39.37 5.25 5.30
N PRO A 22 -40.53 5.07 4.65
CA PRO A 22 -40.65 4.35 3.37
C PRO A 22 -40.11 5.17 2.19
N LEU A 23 -39.55 4.46 1.20
CA LEU A 23 -38.86 4.98 0.02
C LEU A 23 -39.80 5.75 -0.96
N PRO A 24 -39.35 6.87 -1.56
CA PRO A 24 -39.97 7.44 -2.77
C PRO A 24 -39.60 6.66 -4.04
N LYS A 25 -40.49 6.70 -5.05
CA LYS A 25 -40.37 5.99 -6.33
C LYS A 25 -39.21 6.48 -7.20
N VAL A 26 -38.67 5.51 -7.95
CA VAL A 26 -37.57 5.62 -8.93
C VAL A 26 -37.91 6.58 -10.09
N ILE A 27 -36.97 7.47 -10.43
CA ILE A 27 -36.94 8.18 -11.72
C ILE A 27 -35.66 7.75 -12.44
N GLN A 28 -35.79 7.19 -13.63
CA GLN A 28 -34.68 6.78 -14.50
C GLN A 28 -33.95 8.02 -15.04
N ALA A 29 -32.62 7.99 -15.08
CA ALA A 29 -31.80 9.02 -15.72
C ALA A 29 -30.92 8.39 -16.82
N THR A 30 -30.97 8.99 -18.00
CA THR A 30 -30.19 8.67 -19.20
C THR A 30 -28.75 9.21 -19.11
N PRO A 31 -27.78 8.60 -19.83
CA PRO A 31 -26.37 8.95 -19.67
C PRO A 31 -25.97 10.14 -20.57
N LEU A 32 -25.30 11.15 -19.99
CA LEU A 32 -24.64 12.21 -20.75
C LEU A 32 -23.11 12.07 -20.67
N THR A 33 -22.50 12.00 -21.84
CA THR A 33 -21.04 11.93 -22.06
C THR A 33 -20.43 13.33 -21.96
N LEU A 34 -19.52 13.53 -21.01
CA LEU A 34 -18.78 14.79 -20.89
C LEU A 34 -17.42 14.71 -21.59
N LYS A 35 -17.28 15.45 -22.70
CA LYS A 35 -15.98 15.80 -23.29
C LYS A 35 -15.47 17.08 -22.62
N LEU A 36 -14.32 16.99 -21.95
CA LEU A 36 -13.58 18.14 -21.45
C LEU A 36 -12.85 18.86 -22.59
N ARG A 37 -13.08 20.16 -22.74
CA ARG A 37 -12.14 21.10 -23.38
C ARG A 37 -11.97 22.31 -22.48
N CYS A 38 -10.72 22.60 -22.15
CA CYS A 38 -10.27 23.80 -21.48
C CYS A 38 -9.79 24.81 -22.54
N SER A 39 -10.17 26.08 -22.41
CA SER A 39 -9.52 27.20 -23.10
C SER A 39 -9.76 28.50 -22.33
N VAL A 40 -8.68 29.22 -22.03
CA VAL A 40 -8.65 30.56 -21.44
C VAL A 40 -8.68 31.59 -22.57
N SER A 41 -9.55 32.60 -22.49
CA SER A 41 -9.39 33.88 -23.20
C SER A 41 -10.34 34.94 -22.65
N THR A 42 -9.78 36.09 -22.31
CA THR A 42 -10.43 37.35 -21.90
C THR A 42 -10.86 38.14 -23.12
N GLU A 43 -12.17 38.37 -23.32
CA GLU A 43 -12.71 39.59 -23.95
C GLU A 43 -14.24 39.66 -23.81
N ASN A 44 -14.73 40.87 -23.57
CA ASN A 44 -16.14 41.18 -23.28
C ASN A 44 -17.00 41.06 -24.55
N VAL A 45 -17.99 40.16 -24.52
CA VAL A 45 -19.07 40.08 -25.52
C VAL A 45 -20.41 40.15 -24.80
N SER A 46 -21.23 41.13 -25.20
CA SER A 46 -22.62 41.30 -24.78
C SER A 46 -23.47 40.15 -25.33
N PHE A 47 -24.14 39.40 -24.45
CA PHE A 47 -25.08 38.35 -24.83
C PHE A 47 -26.53 38.78 -24.57
N THR A 48 -27.35 38.63 -25.60
CA THR A 48 -28.81 38.56 -25.54
C THR A 48 -29.23 37.32 -24.74
N GLU A 49 -30.17 37.51 -23.81
CA GLU A 49 -30.73 36.46 -22.94
C GLU A 49 -31.44 35.38 -23.76
N THR A 50 -30.83 34.20 -23.82
CA THR A 50 -31.55 32.94 -24.01
C THR A 50 -31.51 32.20 -22.69
N GLU A 51 -32.69 31.90 -22.15
CA GLU A 51 -32.91 31.19 -20.88
C GLU A 51 -32.16 29.87 -20.85
N THR A 52 -31.03 29.84 -20.15
CA THR A 52 -30.41 28.62 -19.66
C THR A 52 -30.82 28.46 -18.19
N GLU A 53 -31.57 27.41 -17.89
CA GLU A 53 -31.83 26.96 -16.52
C GLU A 53 -30.49 26.84 -15.78
N THR A 54 -30.22 27.78 -14.88
CA THR A 54 -29.12 27.68 -13.95
C THR A 54 -29.45 26.54 -12.99
N GLU A 55 -28.82 25.38 -13.16
CA GLU A 55 -28.74 24.38 -12.09
C GLU A 55 -28.00 25.00 -10.90
N THR A 56 -28.75 25.71 -10.05
CA THR A 56 -28.24 26.18 -8.77
C THR A 56 -27.84 24.95 -7.96
N ARG A 57 -26.53 24.79 -7.72
CA ARG A 57 -25.99 23.85 -6.74
C ARG A 57 -26.82 23.99 -5.47
N ARG A 58 -27.47 22.90 -5.02
CA ARG A 58 -28.28 22.90 -3.80
C ARG A 58 -27.42 23.41 -2.64
N SER A 59 -27.64 24.66 -2.23
CA SER A 59 -27.06 25.22 -1.02
C SER A 59 -27.68 24.47 0.15
N ALA A 60 -26.85 24.00 1.07
CA ALA A 60 -27.31 23.25 2.23
C ALA A 60 -28.04 24.13 3.27
N ASN A 61 -28.23 25.44 2.99
CA ASN A 61 -28.88 26.42 3.87
C ASN A 61 -28.44 26.27 5.32
N TYR A 62 -27.13 26.11 5.54
CA TYR A 62 -26.59 26.15 6.89
C TYR A 62 -26.89 27.51 7.49
N GLU A 63 -27.42 27.52 8.72
CA GLU A 63 -27.58 28.78 9.44
C GLU A 63 -26.22 29.48 9.55
N PRO A 64 -26.20 30.83 9.52
CA PRO A 64 -24.99 31.59 9.78
C PRO A 64 -24.35 31.09 11.07
N ASN A 65 -23.02 30.98 11.07
CA ASN A 65 -22.33 30.52 12.26
C ASN A 65 -22.69 31.46 13.44
N SER A 66 -22.84 30.90 14.64
CA SER A 66 -23.22 31.66 15.85
C SER A 66 -22.09 32.56 16.39
N TRP A 67 -20.95 32.62 15.70
CA TRP A 67 -19.72 33.24 16.14
C TRP A 67 -19.37 34.41 15.21
N ASP A 68 -19.86 35.60 15.55
CA ASP A 68 -19.51 36.81 14.81
C ASP A 68 -17.98 37.01 14.78
N TYR A 69 -17.43 37.26 13.59
CA TYR A 69 -15.98 37.38 13.39
C TYR A 69 -15.44 38.60 14.12
N ASP A 70 -16.22 39.68 14.19
CA ASP A 70 -15.91 40.89 14.95
C ASP A 70 -15.93 40.61 16.46
N TYR A 71 -16.82 39.73 16.94
CA TYR A 71 -16.84 39.28 18.33
C TYR A 71 -15.56 38.49 18.69
N LEU A 72 -15.13 37.57 17.83
CA LEU A 72 -13.88 36.80 18.01
C LEU A 72 -12.62 37.70 18.01
N LEU A 73 -12.64 38.80 17.26
CA LEU A 73 -11.53 39.75 17.18
C LEU A 73 -11.56 40.84 18.27
N SER A 74 -12.73 41.15 18.82
CA SER A 74 -12.91 42.15 19.90
C SER A 74 -12.61 41.62 21.29
N SER A 75 -12.38 40.31 21.42
CA SER A 75 -11.98 39.70 22.68
C SER A 75 -10.54 40.11 23.00
N ASP A 76 -10.37 41.08 23.90
CA ASP A 76 -9.10 41.45 24.51
C ASP A 76 -8.38 40.19 25.02
N THR A 77 -7.04 40.19 25.00
CA THR A 77 -6.20 39.08 25.46
C THR A 77 -6.49 38.76 26.93
N ASP A 78 -7.44 37.86 27.14
CA ASP A 78 -7.89 37.34 28.41
C ASP A 78 -6.72 36.58 29.08
N GLU A 79 -6.52 36.76 30.38
CA GLU A 79 -5.53 35.99 31.16
C GLU A 79 -5.72 34.48 30.95
N SER A 80 -6.95 34.06 30.67
CA SER A 80 -7.29 32.69 30.31
C SER A 80 -6.52 32.21 29.06
N ILE A 81 -6.38 33.04 28.02
CA ILE A 81 -5.65 32.71 26.78
C ILE A 81 -4.18 32.48 27.07
N GLU A 82 -3.55 33.30 27.93
CA GLU A 82 -2.15 33.10 28.32
C GLU A 82 -1.96 31.82 29.14
N VAL A 83 -2.91 31.50 30.04
CA VAL A 83 -2.91 30.22 30.77
C VAL A 83 -3.01 29.02 29.80
N TYR A 84 -3.84 29.10 28.77
CA TYR A 84 -3.95 28.03 27.76
C TYR A 84 -2.71 27.93 26.87
N LYS A 85 -2.08 29.07 26.51
CA LYS A 85 -0.80 29.09 25.78
C LYS A 85 0.32 28.44 26.60
N ASP A 86 0.41 28.73 27.90
CA ASP A 86 1.41 28.13 28.77
C ASP A 86 1.20 26.62 28.93
N LYS A 87 -0.06 26.19 29.14
CA LYS A 87 -0.43 24.77 29.16
C LYS A 87 -0.07 24.07 27.85
N ALA A 88 -0.35 24.69 26.70
CA ALA A 88 -0.02 24.14 25.39
C ALA A 88 1.50 23.97 25.21
N LYS A 89 2.30 24.97 25.61
CA LYS A 89 3.77 24.89 25.58
C LYS A 89 4.29 23.75 26.47
N LYS A 90 3.72 23.59 27.66
CA LYS A 90 4.09 22.51 28.59
C LYS A 90 3.79 21.14 28.01
N LEU A 91 2.59 20.96 27.43
CA LEU A 91 2.19 19.71 26.77
C LEU A 91 3.05 19.43 25.53
N GLU A 92 3.39 20.46 24.75
CA GLU A 92 4.27 20.32 23.59
C GLU A 92 5.66 19.82 24.01
N ALA A 93 6.22 20.37 25.08
CA ALA A 93 7.51 19.92 25.62
C ALA A 93 7.46 18.48 26.15
N GLU A 94 6.34 18.09 26.76
CA GLU A 94 6.10 16.71 27.21
C GLU A 94 6.02 15.72 26.05
N VAL A 95 5.21 16.00 25.04
CA VAL A 95 5.13 15.16 23.82
C VAL A 95 6.51 15.05 23.16
N ARG A 96 7.25 16.16 23.05
CA ARG A 96 8.61 16.16 22.51
C ARG A 96 9.55 15.26 23.32
N ARG A 97 9.46 15.28 24.65
CA ARG A 97 10.26 14.41 25.52
C ARG A 97 9.92 12.94 25.32
N GLU A 98 8.63 12.59 25.23
CA GLU A 98 8.19 11.21 25.04
C GLU A 98 8.58 10.67 23.65
N ILE A 99 8.40 11.46 22.57
CA ILE A 99 8.86 11.06 21.22
C ILE A 99 10.37 10.79 21.20
N ASN A 100 11.14 11.59 21.93
CA ASN A 100 12.60 11.47 21.97
C ASN A 100 13.11 10.49 23.03
N ASN A 101 12.23 9.78 23.75
CA ASN A 101 12.64 8.80 24.74
C ASN A 101 13.31 7.59 24.08
N GLU A 102 14.62 7.45 24.25
CA GLU A 102 15.43 6.35 23.68
C GLU A 102 15.10 4.97 24.29
N LYS A 103 14.45 4.95 25.46
CA LYS A 103 14.07 3.72 26.15
C LYS A 103 12.63 3.31 25.90
N ALA A 104 11.86 4.12 25.18
CA ALA A 104 10.47 3.81 24.89
C ALA A 104 10.38 2.51 24.07
N GLU A 105 9.37 1.69 24.38
CA GLU A 105 9.07 0.55 23.54
C GLU A 105 8.65 1.04 22.15
N PHE A 106 9.11 0.35 21.11
CA PHE A 106 8.87 0.71 19.72
C PHE A 106 7.39 0.92 19.39
N LEU A 107 6.53 0.01 19.87
CA LEU A 107 5.08 0.09 19.63
C LEU A 107 4.48 1.36 20.26
N THR A 108 4.82 1.64 21.52
CA THR A 108 4.35 2.85 22.22
C THR A 108 4.80 4.13 21.52
N LEU A 109 6.02 4.15 20.98
CA LEU A 109 6.54 5.28 20.23
C LEU A 109 5.77 5.49 18.91
N LEU A 110 5.48 4.41 18.16
CA LEU A 110 4.67 4.50 16.95
C LEU A 110 3.24 4.95 17.22
N GLU A 111 2.60 4.43 18.28
CA GLU A 111 1.27 4.85 18.70
C GLU A 111 1.24 6.34 19.06
N LEU A 112 2.27 6.85 19.74
CA LEU A 112 2.39 8.28 20.03
C LEU A 112 2.52 9.11 18.74
N ILE A 113 3.35 8.67 17.80
CA ILE A 113 3.53 9.34 16.50
C ILE A 113 2.22 9.34 15.70
N ASP A 114 1.52 8.21 15.63
CA ASP A 114 0.22 8.10 14.95
C ASP A 114 -0.80 9.04 15.59
N ASN A 115 -0.90 9.09 16.91
CA ASN A 115 -1.79 10.03 17.61
C ASN A 115 -1.46 11.49 17.28
N VAL A 116 -0.18 11.88 17.28
CA VAL A 116 0.26 13.24 16.91
C VAL A 116 -0.11 13.57 15.46
N GLN A 117 0.06 12.63 14.53
CA GLN A 117 -0.32 12.82 13.13
C GLN A 117 -1.84 12.91 12.95
N ARG A 118 -2.61 12.05 13.62
CA ARG A 118 -4.09 12.06 13.58
C ARG A 118 -4.70 13.30 14.17
N LEU A 119 -4.05 13.93 15.15
CA LEU A 119 -4.43 15.23 15.69
C LEU A 119 -4.08 16.41 14.75
N GLY A 120 -3.42 16.15 13.61
CA GLY A 120 -2.98 17.20 12.69
C GLY A 120 -1.79 18.02 13.22
N LEU A 121 -1.09 17.51 14.24
CA LEU A 121 0.01 18.21 14.91
C LEU A 121 1.39 17.78 14.41
N GLY A 122 1.47 16.90 13.41
CA GLY A 122 2.73 16.36 12.89
C GLY A 122 3.76 17.43 12.49
N TYR A 123 3.30 18.55 11.94
CA TYR A 123 4.17 19.68 11.54
C TYR A 123 4.96 20.29 12.71
N ARG A 124 4.47 20.19 13.95
CA ARG A 124 5.16 20.74 15.14
C ARG A 124 6.32 19.88 15.62
N PHE A 125 6.27 18.58 15.30
CA PHE A 125 7.19 17.57 15.79
C PHE A 125 7.96 16.89 14.65
N GLU A 126 7.98 17.47 13.45
CA GLU A 126 8.52 16.83 12.24
C GLU A 126 9.96 16.31 12.46
N SER A 127 10.82 17.13 13.06
CA SER A 127 12.20 16.76 13.36
C SER A 127 12.32 15.67 14.44
N ASP A 128 11.45 15.68 15.45
CA ASP A 128 11.43 14.64 16.49
C ASP A 128 10.91 13.32 15.97
N ILE A 129 9.83 13.36 15.18
CA ILE A 129 9.24 12.20 14.50
C ILE A 129 10.29 11.59 13.58
N ARG A 130 10.96 12.41 12.75
CA ARG A 130 12.02 11.94 11.86
C ARG A 130 13.14 11.26 12.63
N ARG A 131 13.65 11.90 13.70
CA ARG A 131 14.69 11.32 14.56
C ARG A 131 14.23 10.02 15.24
N ALA A 132 12.98 9.96 15.70
CA ALA A 132 12.40 8.78 16.30
C ALA A 132 12.33 7.60 15.32
N LEU A 133 11.88 7.86 14.09
CA LEU A 133 11.84 6.87 13.02
C LEU A 133 13.25 6.46 12.55
N ASP A 134 14.19 7.41 12.44
CA ASP A 134 15.59 7.13 12.07
C ASP A 134 16.26 6.22 13.12
N ARG A 135 15.98 6.41 14.42
CA ARG A 135 16.47 5.53 15.48
C ARG A 135 15.90 4.12 15.35
N PHE A 136 14.63 3.99 14.98
CA PHE A 136 14.04 2.68 14.73
C PHE A 136 14.76 1.94 13.59
N VAL A 137 14.96 2.63 12.46
CA VAL A 137 15.69 2.06 11.32
C VAL A 137 17.14 1.73 11.69
N SER A 138 17.81 2.59 12.46
CA SER A 138 19.22 2.44 12.83
C SER A 138 19.48 1.40 13.93
N SER A 139 18.52 1.13 14.83
CA SER A 139 18.69 0.19 15.94
C SER A 139 18.54 -1.28 15.52
N GLY A 140 18.65 -1.57 14.22
CA GLY A 140 18.33 -2.89 13.66
C GLY A 140 16.83 -3.19 13.65
N GLY A 141 16.00 -2.15 13.77
CA GLY A 141 14.57 -2.28 13.54
C GLY A 141 14.36 -2.58 12.08
N PHE A 142 13.95 -3.82 11.80
CA PHE A 142 13.39 -4.30 10.54
C PHE A 142 13.48 -3.31 9.37
N ASP A 143 14.57 -3.37 8.61
CA ASP A 143 14.75 -2.52 7.45
C ASP A 143 14.57 -3.35 6.17
N ALA A 144 13.30 -3.68 5.88
CA ALA A 144 12.96 -4.36 4.63
C ALA A 144 13.38 -3.56 3.38
N TRP A 145 13.55 -2.24 3.49
CA TRP A 145 14.11 -1.45 2.40
C TRP A 145 15.60 -1.73 2.21
N ALA A 146 16.38 -1.76 3.28
CA ALA A 146 17.78 -2.16 3.22
C ALA A 146 17.94 -3.59 2.70
N ASP A 147 17.12 -4.54 3.16
CA ASP A 147 17.14 -5.91 2.66
C ASP A 147 16.85 -5.98 1.15
N LEU A 148 15.84 -5.24 0.68
CA LEU A 148 15.52 -5.15 -0.74
C LEU A 148 16.67 -4.54 -1.55
N CYS A 149 17.23 -3.43 -1.08
CA CYS A 149 18.36 -2.75 -1.73
C CYS A 149 19.61 -3.63 -1.77
N ASN A 150 19.92 -4.34 -0.68
CA ASN A 150 21.01 -5.30 -0.62
C ASN A 150 20.77 -6.46 -1.59
N ALA A 151 19.54 -6.94 -1.70
CA ALA A 151 19.19 -8.00 -2.64
C ALA A 151 19.35 -7.55 -4.11
N PHE A 152 18.90 -6.34 -4.47
CA PHE A 152 19.14 -5.78 -5.79
C PHE A 152 20.62 -5.54 -6.07
N LEU A 153 21.39 -5.06 -5.08
CA LEU A 153 22.83 -4.90 -5.22
C LEU A 153 23.51 -6.25 -5.52
N GLN A 154 23.05 -7.33 -4.87
CA GLN A 154 23.58 -8.66 -5.12
C GLN A 154 23.26 -9.17 -6.53
N GLU A 155 22.04 -8.92 -7.03
CA GLU A 155 21.68 -9.22 -8.44
C GLU A 155 22.51 -8.42 -9.43
N ALA A 156 22.70 -7.11 -9.17
CA ALA A 156 23.55 -6.26 -10.00
C ALA A 156 25.00 -6.77 -10.06
N LYS A 157 25.54 -7.28 -8.93
CA LYS A 157 26.87 -7.92 -8.90
C LYS A 157 26.92 -9.19 -9.75
N TRP A 158 25.90 -10.04 -9.68
CA TRP A 158 25.83 -11.25 -10.52
C TRP A 158 25.76 -10.90 -12.01
N LEU A 159 24.90 -9.93 -12.37
CA LEU A 159 24.77 -9.44 -13.74
C LEU A 159 26.08 -8.84 -14.27
N TYR A 160 26.71 -7.94 -13.50
CA TYR A 160 27.96 -7.29 -13.88
C TYR A 160 29.10 -8.29 -14.11
N ASN A 161 29.21 -9.27 -13.21
CA ASN A 161 30.23 -10.32 -13.30
C ASN A 161 29.84 -11.48 -14.24
N LYS A 162 28.69 -11.38 -14.93
CA LYS A 162 28.12 -12.44 -15.78
C LYS A 162 28.11 -13.82 -15.09
N SER A 163 27.81 -13.79 -13.80
CA SER A 163 27.83 -14.97 -12.94
C SER A 163 26.41 -15.50 -12.79
N THR A 164 26.23 -16.81 -13.01
CA THR A 164 25.01 -17.52 -12.61
C THR A 164 25.28 -18.15 -11.24
N PRO A 165 24.61 -17.72 -10.16
CA PRO A 165 24.72 -18.39 -8.86
C PRO A 165 24.17 -19.84 -8.88
N THR A 166 24.35 -20.58 -7.79
CA THR A 166 23.56 -21.81 -7.56
C THR A 166 22.10 -21.46 -7.34
N PHE A 167 21.19 -22.42 -7.50
CA PHE A 167 19.77 -22.17 -7.23
C PHE A 167 19.53 -21.71 -5.78
N ASP A 168 20.19 -22.31 -4.79
CA ASP A 168 19.99 -21.96 -3.39
C ASP A 168 20.52 -20.54 -3.09
N ASP A 169 21.69 -20.18 -3.64
CA ASP A 169 22.25 -18.82 -3.50
C ASP A 169 21.37 -17.77 -4.19
N TYR A 170 20.92 -18.07 -5.41
CA TYR A 170 19.99 -17.21 -6.16
C TYR A 170 18.73 -17.00 -5.37
N PHE A 171 18.07 -18.10 -5.02
CA PHE A 171 16.74 -18.06 -4.47
C PHE A 171 16.75 -17.39 -3.10
N GLY A 172 17.74 -17.68 -2.25
CA GLY A 172 17.93 -17.02 -0.95
C GLY A 172 18.03 -15.49 -1.00
N ASN A 173 18.39 -14.93 -2.17
CA ASN A 173 18.37 -13.50 -2.45
C ASN A 173 17.09 -13.05 -3.18
N ALA A 174 16.69 -13.80 -4.21
CA ALA A 174 15.71 -13.42 -5.21
C ALA A 174 14.29 -13.25 -4.65
N TRP A 175 13.91 -14.02 -3.62
CA TRP A 175 12.60 -13.82 -2.99
C TRP A 175 12.50 -12.48 -2.26
N LYS A 176 13.63 -11.91 -1.80
CA LYS A 176 13.69 -10.56 -1.23
C LYS A 176 13.64 -9.49 -2.32
N SER A 177 14.43 -9.66 -3.39
CA SER A 177 14.43 -8.74 -4.54
C SER A 177 13.09 -8.67 -5.28
N SER A 178 12.24 -9.70 -5.13
CA SER A 178 10.85 -9.68 -5.63
C SER A 178 10.00 -8.54 -5.06
N SER A 179 10.42 -7.89 -3.97
CA SER A 179 9.66 -6.91 -3.17
C SER A 179 8.47 -7.48 -2.38
N GLY A 180 8.14 -8.77 -2.52
CA GLY A 180 7.05 -9.42 -1.77
C GLY A 180 7.13 -9.21 -0.25
N PRO A 181 8.29 -9.39 0.40
CA PRO A 181 8.41 -9.23 1.85
C PRO A 181 8.16 -7.79 2.29
N LEU A 182 8.69 -6.82 1.52
CA LEU A 182 8.48 -5.39 1.74
C LEU A 182 6.99 -5.05 1.67
N GLN A 183 6.30 -5.49 0.59
CA GLN A 183 4.88 -5.25 0.39
C GLN A 183 4.05 -5.80 1.56
N LEU A 184 4.36 -7.01 2.03
CA LEU A 184 3.63 -7.62 3.14
C LEU A 184 3.86 -6.92 4.46
N VAL A 185 5.06 -6.42 4.75
CA VAL A 185 5.23 -5.69 6.01
C VAL A 185 4.50 -4.34 5.99
N PHE A 186 4.51 -3.61 4.88
CA PHE A 186 3.64 -2.44 4.77
C PHE A 186 2.15 -2.81 4.87
N ALA A 187 1.74 -3.91 4.24
CA ALA A 187 0.37 -4.38 4.32
C ALA A 187 -0.03 -4.77 5.75
N TYR A 188 0.87 -5.34 6.56
CA TYR A 188 0.61 -5.64 7.97
C TYR A 188 0.19 -4.39 8.73
N PHE A 189 1.00 -3.32 8.66
CA PHE A 189 0.70 -2.06 9.35
C PHE A 189 -0.56 -1.37 8.79
N ALA A 190 -0.92 -1.63 7.53
CA ALA A 190 -2.14 -1.08 6.94
C ALA A 190 -3.42 -1.81 7.36
N VAL A 191 -3.37 -3.12 7.63
CA VAL A 191 -4.57 -3.94 7.89
C VAL A 191 -4.74 -4.36 9.35
N VAL A 192 -3.70 -4.26 10.17
CA VAL A 192 -3.72 -4.65 11.58
C VAL A 192 -3.82 -3.41 12.46
N GLN A 193 -4.88 -3.34 13.28
CA GLN A 193 -5.14 -2.22 14.18
C GLN A 193 -4.46 -2.37 15.55
N ASN A 194 -4.45 -3.59 16.10
CA ASN A 194 -3.89 -3.87 17.42
C ASN A 194 -2.60 -4.68 17.25
N ILE A 195 -1.50 -3.97 17.06
CA ILE A 195 -0.19 -4.55 16.79
C ILE A 195 0.37 -5.13 18.09
N LYS A 196 0.91 -6.35 18.04
CA LYS A 196 1.57 -6.98 19.19
C LYS A 196 3.08 -7.03 18.97
N LYS A 197 3.84 -6.87 20.06
CA LYS A 197 5.31 -6.97 20.02
C LYS A 197 5.82 -8.28 19.41
N GLU A 198 5.24 -9.42 19.80
CA GLU A 198 5.60 -10.73 19.26
C GLU A 198 5.36 -10.82 17.74
N GLU A 199 4.30 -10.19 17.23
CA GLU A 199 4.00 -10.15 15.79
C GLU A 199 5.05 -9.32 15.05
N ILE A 200 5.48 -8.17 15.62
CA ILE A 200 6.58 -7.36 15.09
C ILE A 200 7.86 -8.20 15.01
N GLU A 201 8.27 -8.87 16.09
CA GLU A 201 9.48 -9.70 16.11
C GLU A 201 9.46 -10.80 15.04
N ASN A 202 8.28 -11.39 14.78
CA ASN A 202 8.09 -12.38 13.73
C ASN A 202 8.08 -11.77 12.31
N LEU A 203 7.58 -10.54 12.14
CA LEU A 203 7.74 -9.77 10.90
C LEU A 203 9.21 -9.54 10.61
N GLN A 204 10.02 -9.21 11.63
CA GLN A 204 11.44 -8.93 11.45
C GLN A 204 12.24 -10.14 10.95
N LYS A 205 11.79 -11.34 11.31
CA LYS A 205 12.41 -12.61 10.90
C LYS A 205 11.86 -13.15 9.59
N TYR A 206 10.99 -12.41 8.90
CA TYR A 206 10.23 -12.88 7.73
C TYR A 206 9.58 -14.24 7.99
N HIS A 207 8.75 -14.33 9.04
CA HIS A 207 7.95 -15.51 9.35
C HIS A 207 7.32 -16.10 8.08
N ASP A 208 7.11 -17.42 8.04
CA ASP A 208 6.68 -18.18 6.86
C ASP A 208 5.46 -17.64 6.11
N ILE A 209 4.55 -16.96 6.82
CA ILE A 209 3.40 -16.26 6.23
C ILE A 209 3.80 -15.11 5.29
N ILE A 210 5.04 -14.60 5.40
CA ILE A 210 5.62 -13.54 4.58
C ILE A 210 6.54 -14.14 3.51
N SER A 211 7.45 -15.05 3.92
CA SER A 211 8.44 -15.61 3.02
C SER A 211 7.81 -16.49 1.94
N ARG A 212 6.86 -17.36 2.28
CA ARG A 212 6.23 -18.30 1.33
C ARG A 212 5.42 -17.66 0.20
N PRO A 213 4.54 -16.67 0.44
CA PRO A 213 3.92 -15.97 -0.69
C PRO A 213 4.95 -15.19 -1.53
N SER A 214 6.02 -14.68 -0.92
CA SER A 214 7.12 -14.01 -1.63
C SER A 214 7.94 -14.99 -2.49
N HIS A 215 8.10 -16.23 -2.04
CA HIS A 215 8.67 -17.32 -2.83
C HIS A 215 7.83 -17.56 -4.09
N ILE A 216 6.51 -17.73 -3.94
CA ILE A 216 5.60 -17.89 -5.07
C ILE A 216 5.67 -16.69 -6.00
N PHE A 217 5.72 -15.47 -5.45
CA PHE A 217 5.83 -14.24 -6.24
C PHE A 217 7.07 -14.23 -7.13
N ARG A 218 8.25 -14.54 -6.58
CA ARG A 218 9.49 -14.63 -7.35
C ARG A 218 9.44 -15.73 -8.40
N LEU A 219 9.01 -16.93 -8.03
CA LEU A 219 8.98 -18.08 -8.94
C LEU A 219 8.00 -17.87 -10.10
N CYS A 220 6.83 -17.28 -9.84
CA CYS A 220 5.88 -16.90 -10.89
C CYS A 220 6.49 -15.85 -11.84
N ASN A 221 7.18 -14.84 -11.31
CA ASN A 221 7.85 -13.85 -12.14
C ASN A 221 8.93 -14.49 -13.02
N ASP A 222 9.82 -15.30 -12.42
CA ASP A 222 10.87 -16.03 -13.15
C ASP A 222 10.31 -16.87 -14.29
N LEU A 223 9.25 -17.64 -14.05
CA LEU A 223 8.63 -18.47 -15.09
C LEU A 223 8.10 -17.64 -16.26
N ALA A 224 7.53 -16.47 -15.99
CA ALA A 224 6.95 -15.61 -17.01
C ALA A 224 8.01 -14.88 -17.86
N SER A 225 9.18 -14.59 -17.29
CA SER A 225 10.25 -13.83 -17.96
C SER A 225 11.43 -14.69 -18.43
N ALA A 226 11.56 -15.94 -17.96
CA ALA A 226 12.74 -16.78 -18.14
C ALA A 226 13.24 -16.85 -19.59
N SER A 227 12.39 -17.25 -20.54
CA SER A 227 12.83 -17.43 -21.93
C SER A 227 13.28 -16.11 -22.57
N ALA A 228 12.64 -14.98 -22.21
CA ALA A 228 13.02 -13.66 -22.71
C ALA A 228 14.33 -13.16 -22.08
N GLU A 229 14.53 -13.41 -20.79
CA GLU A 229 15.77 -13.10 -20.06
C GLU A 229 16.95 -13.91 -20.59
N ILE A 230 16.76 -15.21 -20.80
CA ILE A 230 17.77 -16.11 -21.39
C ILE A 230 18.14 -15.62 -22.80
N ALA A 231 17.16 -15.26 -23.62
CA ALA A 231 17.41 -14.72 -24.97
C ALA A 231 18.17 -13.38 -24.97
N ARG A 232 17.97 -12.53 -23.95
CA ARG A 232 18.72 -11.28 -23.76
C ARG A 232 20.13 -11.50 -23.19
N GLY A 233 20.47 -12.71 -22.80
CA GLY A 233 21.75 -13.06 -22.19
C GLY A 233 21.84 -12.69 -20.71
N GLU A 234 20.71 -12.53 -20.02
CA GLU A 234 20.68 -12.38 -18.57
C GLU A 234 21.06 -13.72 -17.92
N THR A 235 21.89 -13.64 -16.88
CA THR A 235 22.60 -14.83 -16.38
C THR A 235 21.90 -15.55 -15.24
N ALA A 236 20.92 -14.94 -14.57
CA ALA A 236 20.37 -15.47 -13.32
C ALA A 236 18.86 -15.27 -13.22
N ASN A 237 18.12 -16.38 -13.33
CA ASN A 237 16.75 -16.55 -12.89
C ASN A 237 16.58 -17.97 -12.32
N SER A 238 15.42 -18.28 -11.74
CA SER A 238 15.21 -19.61 -11.12
C SER A 238 15.47 -20.77 -12.09
N VAL A 239 15.02 -20.65 -13.34
CA VAL A 239 15.17 -21.70 -14.36
C VAL A 239 16.64 -21.89 -14.74
N SER A 240 17.34 -20.81 -15.09
CA SER A 240 18.76 -20.87 -15.47
C SER A 240 19.65 -21.35 -14.32
N CYS A 241 19.32 -20.97 -13.07
CA CYS A 241 20.04 -21.45 -11.89
C CYS A 241 19.79 -22.94 -11.63
N TYR A 242 18.58 -23.46 -11.87
CA TYR A 242 18.29 -24.90 -11.82
C TYR A 242 19.04 -25.68 -12.89
N MET A 243 19.00 -25.20 -14.14
CA MET A 243 19.75 -25.80 -15.25
C MET A 243 21.24 -25.89 -14.93
N ARG A 244 21.82 -24.81 -14.38
CA ARG A 244 23.23 -24.80 -13.96
C ARG A 244 23.51 -25.77 -12.80
N THR A 245 22.66 -25.76 -11.77
CA THR A 245 22.90 -26.53 -10.54
C THR A 245 22.72 -28.03 -10.74
N LYS A 246 21.78 -28.43 -11.59
CA LYS A 246 21.41 -29.84 -11.81
C LYS A 246 21.87 -30.40 -13.16
N GLY A 247 22.30 -29.55 -14.10
CA GLY A 247 22.71 -29.98 -15.45
C GLY A 247 21.54 -30.49 -16.30
N ILE A 248 20.34 -29.97 -16.09
CA ILE A 248 19.09 -30.42 -16.74
C ILE A 248 18.64 -29.42 -17.83
N SER A 249 17.69 -29.84 -18.69
CA SER A 249 17.13 -28.99 -19.74
C SER A 249 16.26 -27.86 -19.18
N GLU A 250 15.94 -26.87 -20.02
CA GLU A 250 15.06 -25.75 -19.66
C GLU A 250 13.67 -26.24 -19.27
N GLU A 251 13.13 -27.25 -19.97
CA GLU A 251 11.81 -27.83 -19.69
C GLU A 251 11.78 -28.51 -18.31
N LEU A 252 12.79 -29.31 -17.99
CA LEU A 252 12.89 -29.99 -16.69
C LEU A 252 13.15 -29.00 -15.54
N ALA A 253 13.92 -27.94 -15.80
CA ALA A 253 14.12 -26.86 -14.83
C ALA A 253 12.83 -26.08 -14.59
N THR A 254 12.08 -25.77 -15.65
CA THR A 254 10.76 -25.14 -15.58
C THR A 254 9.77 -25.98 -14.77
N GLU A 255 9.71 -27.30 -15.03
CA GLU A 255 8.89 -28.23 -14.25
C GLU A 255 9.32 -28.27 -12.77
N SER A 256 10.63 -28.23 -12.49
CA SER A 256 11.15 -28.18 -11.13
C SER A 256 10.72 -26.92 -10.38
N VAL A 257 10.72 -25.77 -11.06
CA VAL A 257 10.23 -24.49 -10.51
C VAL A 257 8.72 -24.53 -10.26
N MET A 258 7.93 -25.08 -11.17
CA MET A 258 6.48 -25.26 -10.98
C MET A 258 6.17 -26.17 -9.78
N ASN A 259 6.88 -27.29 -9.64
CA ASN A 259 6.74 -28.18 -8.50
C ASN A 259 7.08 -27.47 -7.17
N LEU A 260 8.06 -26.57 -7.16
CA LEU A 260 8.39 -25.78 -5.97
C LEU A 260 7.26 -24.80 -5.60
N ILE A 261 6.58 -24.22 -6.57
CA ILE A 261 5.39 -23.39 -6.35
C ILE A 261 4.28 -24.23 -5.70
N ASP A 262 4.00 -25.42 -6.23
CA ASP A 262 2.97 -26.33 -5.71
C ASP A 262 3.25 -26.78 -4.28
N GLU A 263 4.50 -27.15 -3.98
CA GLU A 263 4.92 -27.48 -2.62
C GLU A 263 4.80 -26.29 -1.67
N THR A 264 5.11 -25.08 -2.13
CA THR A 264 4.96 -23.86 -1.33
C THR A 264 3.48 -23.57 -1.04
N TRP A 265 2.59 -23.77 -2.02
CA TRP A 265 1.14 -23.68 -1.82
C TRP A 265 0.60 -24.68 -0.80
N LYS A 266 1.04 -25.95 -0.85
CA LYS A 266 0.64 -26.97 0.14
C LYS A 266 1.01 -26.54 1.56
N LYS A 267 2.22 -26.02 1.72
CA LYS A 267 2.75 -25.51 2.99
C LYS A 267 1.91 -24.30 3.49
N MET A 268 1.64 -23.32 2.63
CA MET A 268 0.80 -22.15 2.97
C MET A 268 -0.63 -22.53 3.35
N ASN A 269 -1.24 -23.47 2.62
CA ASN A 269 -2.61 -23.93 2.90
C ASN A 269 -2.69 -24.63 4.27
N LYS A 270 -1.65 -25.39 4.65
CA LYS A 270 -1.56 -26.00 5.99
C LYS A 270 -1.51 -24.94 7.09
N GLU A 271 -0.73 -23.89 6.92
CA GLU A 271 -0.63 -22.79 7.91
C GLU A 271 -1.93 -22.01 8.05
N LYS A 272 -2.63 -21.78 6.94
CA LYS A 272 -3.96 -21.15 6.97
C LYS A 272 -4.95 -21.94 7.85
N LEU A 273 -4.86 -23.27 7.82
CA LEU A 273 -5.75 -24.16 8.58
C LEU A 273 -5.29 -24.36 10.03
N GLY A 274 -3.99 -24.25 10.33
CA GLY A 274 -3.39 -24.55 11.63
C GLY A 274 -3.53 -23.49 12.72
N GLY A 275 -4.22 -22.38 12.44
CA GLY A 275 -4.23 -21.19 13.30
C GLY A 275 -2.94 -20.38 13.12
N SER A 276 -3.07 -19.13 12.66
CA SER A 276 -1.92 -18.25 12.46
C SER A 276 -1.63 -17.43 13.71
N LEU A 277 -0.36 -17.13 13.95
CA LEU A 277 0.09 -16.12 14.90
C LEU A 277 -0.53 -14.75 14.58
N PHE A 278 -0.72 -14.47 13.29
CA PHE A 278 -1.19 -13.19 12.80
C PHE A 278 -2.70 -13.11 12.68
N ALA A 279 -3.24 -11.90 12.81
CA ALA A 279 -4.65 -11.62 12.59
C ALA A 279 -5.11 -12.05 11.19
N LYS A 280 -6.34 -12.59 11.11
CA LYS A 280 -6.96 -13.10 9.88
C LYS A 280 -6.86 -12.14 8.68
N PRO A 281 -7.09 -10.81 8.81
CA PRO A 281 -6.94 -9.89 7.68
C PRO A 281 -5.55 -9.92 7.06
N PHE A 282 -4.49 -9.99 7.87
CA PHE A 282 -3.12 -10.04 7.37
C PHE A 282 -2.81 -11.38 6.69
N VAL A 283 -3.28 -12.49 7.27
CA VAL A 283 -3.14 -13.84 6.67
C VAL A 283 -3.81 -13.89 5.30
N GLU A 284 -4.99 -13.30 5.15
CA GLU A 284 -5.69 -13.20 3.87
C GLU A 284 -4.92 -12.35 2.86
N THR A 285 -4.35 -11.22 3.29
CA THR A 285 -3.49 -10.37 2.44
C THR A 285 -2.26 -11.12 1.94
N ALA A 286 -1.58 -11.87 2.81
CA ALA A 286 -0.44 -12.71 2.46
C ALA A 286 -0.79 -13.77 1.40
N ILE A 287 -1.92 -14.46 1.57
CA ILE A 287 -2.40 -15.43 0.58
C ILE A 287 -2.77 -14.74 -0.75
N ASN A 288 -3.34 -13.54 -0.68
CA ASN A 288 -3.70 -12.78 -1.86
C ASN A 288 -2.47 -12.31 -2.65
N LEU A 289 -1.32 -12.05 -2.01
CA LEU A 289 -0.07 -11.80 -2.73
C LEU A 289 0.31 -12.98 -3.64
N ALA A 290 0.24 -14.21 -3.12
CA ALA A 290 0.51 -15.40 -3.91
C ALA A 290 -0.49 -15.56 -5.07
N ARG A 291 -1.79 -15.33 -4.83
CA ARG A 291 -2.82 -15.36 -5.88
C ARG A 291 -2.61 -14.29 -6.94
N GLN A 292 -2.31 -13.07 -6.52
CA GLN A 292 -2.01 -11.95 -7.40
C GLN A 292 -0.81 -12.28 -8.27
N SER A 293 0.24 -12.87 -7.71
CA SER A 293 1.43 -13.29 -8.45
C SER A 293 1.08 -14.23 -9.59
N HIS A 294 0.24 -15.24 -9.34
CA HIS A 294 -0.29 -16.10 -10.39
C HIS A 294 -1.06 -15.31 -11.43
N CYS A 295 -2.03 -14.49 -11.03
CA CYS A 295 -2.86 -13.70 -11.96
C CYS A 295 -2.03 -12.76 -12.85
N THR A 296 -1.03 -12.11 -12.27
CA THR A 296 -0.12 -11.19 -12.94
C THR A 296 0.74 -11.94 -13.95
N TYR A 297 1.35 -13.06 -13.56
CA TYR A 297 2.34 -13.74 -14.40
C TYR A 297 1.81 -14.91 -15.23
N HIS A 298 0.51 -15.21 -15.16
CA HIS A 298 -0.10 -16.36 -15.83
C HIS A 298 0.14 -16.39 -17.35
N ASN A 299 0.13 -15.22 -17.99
CA ASN A 299 0.23 -15.08 -19.45
C ASN A 299 1.49 -14.29 -19.88
N GLY A 300 2.55 -14.32 -19.06
CA GLY A 300 3.77 -13.55 -19.28
C GLY A 300 3.90 -12.37 -18.31
N ASP A 301 4.89 -11.51 -18.54
CA ASP A 301 5.22 -10.40 -17.63
C ASP A 301 4.24 -9.22 -17.78
N ALA A 302 3.15 -9.28 -17.02
CA ALA A 302 2.16 -8.20 -16.94
C ALA A 302 2.67 -6.91 -16.29
N HIS A 303 3.82 -6.91 -15.62
CA HIS A 303 4.37 -5.73 -14.96
C HIS A 303 5.23 -4.90 -15.89
N THR A 304 6.23 -5.53 -16.53
CA THR A 304 7.17 -4.79 -17.38
C THR A 304 6.75 -4.79 -18.85
N SER A 305 5.93 -5.75 -19.27
CA SER A 305 5.49 -5.91 -20.66
C SER A 305 4.01 -6.34 -20.77
N PRO A 306 3.06 -5.53 -20.25
CA PRO A 306 1.65 -5.89 -20.20
C PRO A 306 1.06 -6.13 -21.59
N ASP A 307 0.43 -7.30 -21.77
CA ASP A 307 -0.31 -7.67 -22.97
C ASP A 307 -1.73 -7.05 -22.99
N GLU A 308 -2.46 -7.26 -24.08
CA GLU A 308 -3.82 -6.73 -24.22
C GLU A 308 -4.79 -7.32 -23.19
N LEU A 309 -4.63 -8.61 -22.87
CA LEU A 309 -5.47 -9.30 -21.90
C LEU A 309 -5.29 -8.74 -20.49
N THR A 310 -4.07 -8.45 -20.08
CA THR A 310 -3.74 -7.77 -18.81
C THR A 310 -4.43 -6.42 -18.73
N ARG A 311 -4.33 -5.59 -19.79
CA ARG A 311 -5.00 -4.28 -19.81
C ARG A 311 -6.51 -4.40 -19.69
N LYS A 312 -7.12 -5.34 -20.42
CA LYS A 312 -8.55 -5.63 -20.33
C LYS A 312 -8.99 -6.05 -18.92
N ARG A 313 -8.23 -6.91 -18.25
CA ARG A 313 -8.52 -7.32 -16.86
C ARG A 313 -8.53 -6.12 -15.91
N VAL A 314 -7.53 -5.25 -16.00
CA VAL A 314 -7.45 -4.04 -15.16
C VAL A 314 -8.64 -3.12 -15.41
N LEU A 315 -8.97 -2.86 -16.68
CA LEU A 315 -10.13 -2.04 -17.05
C LEU A 315 -11.44 -2.62 -16.53
N SER A 316 -11.64 -3.94 -16.67
CA SER A 316 -12.87 -4.60 -16.20
C SER A 316 -13.09 -4.51 -14.70
N VAL A 317 -12.01 -4.42 -13.90
CA VAL A 317 -12.10 -4.39 -12.43
C VAL A 317 -12.20 -2.95 -11.91
N ILE A 318 -11.47 -2.01 -12.53
CA ILE A 318 -11.32 -0.65 -12.00
C ILE A 318 -12.29 0.34 -12.65
N THR A 319 -12.57 0.17 -13.95
CA THR A 319 -13.25 1.20 -14.75
C THR A 319 -14.64 0.80 -15.23
N GLU A 320 -14.89 -0.49 -15.42
CA GLU A 320 -16.15 -0.98 -15.99
C GLU A 320 -17.13 -1.39 -14.88
N PRO A 321 -18.22 -0.62 -14.64
CA PRO A 321 -19.20 -1.01 -13.65
C PRO A 321 -20.01 -2.22 -14.10
N ILE A 322 -20.31 -3.13 -13.17
CA ILE A 322 -21.24 -4.22 -13.43
C ILE A 322 -22.66 -3.64 -13.52
N LEU A 323 -23.24 -3.67 -14.72
CA LEU A 323 -24.61 -3.21 -14.91
C LEU A 323 -25.58 -4.18 -14.20
N PRO A 324 -26.56 -3.66 -13.44
CA PRO A 324 -27.59 -4.51 -12.86
C PRO A 324 -28.38 -5.19 -13.97
N PHE A 325 -28.68 -6.48 -13.82
CA PHE A 325 -29.58 -7.19 -14.71
C PHE A 325 -30.96 -6.51 -14.69
N GLU A 326 -31.43 -6.02 -15.84
CA GLU A 326 -32.83 -5.65 -16.02
C GLU A 326 -33.67 -6.93 -15.87
N ARG A 327 -34.56 -6.94 -14.86
CA ARG A 327 -35.48 -8.05 -14.58
C ARG A 327 -36.82 -7.83 -15.24
#